data_AF-A0A9Q0Q313-F1
#
_entry.id   AF-A0A9Q0Q313-F1
#
_cell.length_a   1.000
_cell.length_b   1.000
_cell.length_c   1.000
_cell.angle_alpha   90.00
_cell.angle_beta   90.00
_cell.angle_gamma   90.00
#
_symmetry.space_group_name_H-M   'P 1'
#
loop_
_entity.id
_entity.type
_entity.pdbx_description
1 polymer ?
#
loop_
_entity_poly.entity_id
_entity_poly.type
_entity_poly.pdbx_seq_one_letter_code
_entity_poly.pdbx_strand_id
1 'polypeptide(L)'
;MCRGGRMFAPTKTWRRWHRKVNVNQKRYAVVSAIAASSIPSLVMARGHRVESVPEMPLVISDSAESIEKTSTAIKVLKEIGAYPDAEKAKDSQAIRPGKGKMRNRRYISRKGPLIVYGTEGAKLVKAFRNIPGVEVANVERLNLLKLAPGGHLGRFVIWTKSAIEKLDSIYGSFEKCSEKKKGYVLPRSKMVNADLARIINSDEVQSVVKPIKKEIKRASLKKNPLKNLNVMLKLNPYAKTARRMALLAEAERVKSKKEKLDKKRKPVSKEELAAAKAAGKAWYKTMISDSDYTEFDNFTKWLGVSQ
;
A
#
# COMPACT_ATOMS: atom_id res chain seq x y z
N MET A 1 42.88 10.93 -8.08
CA MET A 1 42.03 11.96 -8.73
C MET A 1 42.69 13.31 -8.48
N CYS A 2 42.89 14.14 -9.50
CA CYS A 2 43.62 15.41 -9.39
C CYS A 2 42.69 16.60 -9.64
N ARG A 3 42.92 17.74 -8.96
CA ARG A 3 42.20 19.00 -9.23
C ARG A 3 42.51 19.46 -10.67
N GLY A 4 41.48 19.71 -11.47
CA GLY A 4 41.61 20.04 -12.90
C GLY A 4 41.81 18.84 -13.83
N GLY A 5 41.83 17.61 -13.28
CA GLY A 5 41.90 16.39 -14.08
C GLY A 5 40.62 16.12 -14.89
N ARG A 6 40.72 15.19 -15.85
CA ARG A 6 39.59 14.79 -16.69
C ARG A 6 38.53 14.03 -15.89
N MET A 7 37.26 14.26 -16.18
CA MET A 7 36.14 13.52 -15.60
C MET A 7 36.20 12.04 -16.03
N PHE A 8 35.97 11.12 -15.10
CA PHE A 8 35.79 9.70 -15.43
C PHE A 8 34.51 9.51 -16.28
N ALA A 9 34.61 8.73 -17.36
CA ALA A 9 33.54 8.51 -18.35
C ALA A 9 32.89 9.83 -18.86
N PRO A 10 33.64 10.67 -19.59
CA PRO A 10 33.12 11.96 -20.06
C PRO A 10 31.92 11.77 -21.00
N THR A 11 30.97 12.69 -20.94
CA THR A 11 29.76 12.64 -21.79
C THR A 11 30.15 12.66 -23.26
N LYS A 12 29.80 11.61 -23.98
CA LYS A 12 30.10 11.46 -25.40
C LYS A 12 28.93 11.94 -26.27
N THR A 13 29.27 12.40 -27.46
CA THR A 13 28.28 12.86 -28.46
C THR A 13 27.37 11.73 -28.92
N TRP A 14 27.88 10.49 -28.99
CA TRP A 14 27.14 9.29 -29.41
C TRP A 14 26.19 8.69 -28.36
N ARG A 15 25.89 9.41 -27.27
CA ARG A 15 24.82 9.00 -26.35
C ARG A 15 23.51 8.86 -27.13
N ARG A 16 22.76 7.78 -26.92
CA ARG A 16 21.46 7.58 -27.58
C ARG A 16 20.39 8.53 -27.01
N TRP A 17 20.28 9.73 -27.58
CA TRP A 17 19.32 10.77 -27.19
C TRP A 17 17.89 10.46 -27.66
N HIS A 18 17.75 9.97 -28.88
CA HIS A 18 16.44 9.70 -29.49
C HIS A 18 15.95 8.27 -29.18
N ARG A 19 14.65 8.15 -28.91
CA ARG A 19 13.96 6.87 -28.70
C ARG A 19 12.90 6.69 -29.78
N LYS A 20 13.03 5.62 -30.58
CA LYS A 20 12.00 5.20 -31.54
C LYS A 20 10.85 4.60 -30.74
N VAL A 21 9.64 5.06 -31.00
CA VAL A 21 8.40 4.55 -30.40
C VAL A 21 7.48 4.12 -31.54
N ASN A 22 6.82 2.98 -31.39
CA ASN A 22 5.96 2.40 -32.41
C ASN A 22 4.81 3.35 -32.76
N VAL A 23 4.49 3.45 -34.04
CA VAL A 23 3.47 4.39 -34.54
C VAL A 23 2.10 4.06 -33.95
N ASN A 24 1.73 2.78 -33.88
CA ASN A 24 0.45 2.36 -33.31
C ASN A 24 0.34 2.66 -31.81
N GLN A 25 1.43 2.53 -31.05
CA GLN A 25 1.46 2.91 -29.63
C GLN A 25 1.29 4.42 -29.45
N LYS A 26 1.94 5.25 -30.30
CA LYS A 26 1.73 6.70 -30.29
C LYS A 26 0.28 7.06 -30.60
N ARG A 27 -0.32 6.42 -31.61
CA ARG A 27 -1.72 6.65 -32.01
C ARG A 27 -2.68 6.27 -30.89
N TYR A 28 -2.47 5.10 -30.26
CA TYR A 28 -3.23 4.68 -29.07
C TYR A 28 -3.17 5.76 -27.98
N ALA A 29 -1.97 6.19 -27.60
CA ALA A 29 -1.80 7.18 -26.54
C ALA A 29 -2.50 8.52 -26.85
N VAL A 30 -2.50 8.95 -28.10
CA VAL A 30 -3.22 10.17 -28.52
C VAL A 30 -4.73 9.99 -28.36
N VAL A 31 -5.30 8.90 -28.85
CA VAL A 31 -6.74 8.62 -28.71
C VAL A 31 -7.14 8.53 -27.23
N SER A 32 -6.35 7.86 -26.39
CA SER A 32 -6.61 7.81 -24.94
C SER A 32 -6.55 9.19 -24.29
N ALA A 33 -5.64 10.07 -24.73
CA ALA A 33 -5.58 11.43 -24.21
C ALA A 33 -6.77 12.29 -24.66
N ILE A 34 -7.28 12.09 -25.88
CA ILE A 34 -8.51 12.73 -26.38
C ILE A 34 -9.72 12.25 -25.57
N ALA A 35 -9.88 10.94 -25.38
CA ALA A 35 -10.95 10.36 -24.57
C ALA A 35 -10.90 10.84 -23.10
N ALA A 36 -9.71 11.04 -22.55
CA ALA A 36 -9.58 11.60 -21.20
C ALA A 36 -10.00 13.08 -21.12
N SER A 37 -9.93 13.83 -22.23
CA SER A 37 -10.32 15.25 -22.24
C SER A 37 -11.83 15.49 -22.23
N SER A 38 -12.63 14.48 -22.61
CA SER A 38 -14.09 14.56 -22.57
C SER A 38 -14.67 14.22 -21.19
N ILE A 39 -13.87 13.70 -20.26
CA ILE A 39 -14.33 13.27 -18.93
C ILE A 39 -14.03 14.37 -17.90
N PRO A 40 -15.05 15.05 -17.33
CA PRO A 40 -14.85 16.16 -16.39
C PRO A 40 -14.00 15.77 -15.18
N SER A 41 -14.20 14.57 -14.62
CA SER A 41 -13.48 14.11 -13.43
C SER A 41 -11.96 14.02 -13.66
N LEU A 42 -11.53 13.58 -14.85
CA LEU A 42 -10.12 13.52 -15.21
C LEU A 42 -9.53 14.92 -15.45
N VAL A 43 -10.32 15.82 -16.04
CA VAL A 43 -9.91 17.21 -16.30
C VAL A 43 -9.75 18.00 -15.00
N MET A 44 -10.68 17.85 -14.06
CA MET A 44 -10.60 18.42 -12.72
C MET A 44 -9.46 17.81 -11.91
N ALA A 45 -9.28 16.48 -11.94
CA ALA A 45 -8.20 15.79 -11.23
C ALA A 45 -6.81 16.25 -11.70
N ARG A 46 -6.65 16.56 -13.00
CA ARG A 46 -5.43 17.18 -13.53
C ARG A 46 -5.18 18.59 -12.97
N GLY A 47 -6.23 19.25 -12.50
CA GLY A 47 -6.18 20.56 -11.86
C GLY A 47 -6.57 21.72 -12.79
N HIS A 48 -7.40 21.50 -13.81
CA HIS A 48 -8.00 22.61 -14.56
C HIS A 48 -9.17 23.24 -13.80
N ARG A 49 -9.40 24.55 -13.97
CA ARG A 49 -10.58 25.25 -13.44
C ARG A 49 -11.70 25.23 -14.49
N VAL A 50 -12.65 24.31 -14.35
CA VAL A 50 -13.70 24.04 -15.36
C VAL A 50 -15.11 24.07 -14.78
N GLU A 51 -15.29 24.65 -13.60
CA GLU A 51 -16.58 24.70 -12.88
C GLU A 51 -17.66 25.50 -13.63
N SER A 52 -17.26 26.57 -14.34
CA SER A 52 -18.14 27.43 -15.13
C SER A 52 -18.35 26.95 -16.57
N VAL A 53 -17.73 25.85 -16.98
CA VAL A 53 -17.83 25.33 -18.35
C VAL A 53 -19.13 24.54 -18.49
N PRO A 54 -19.97 24.80 -19.51
CA PRO A 54 -21.31 24.19 -19.60
C PRO A 54 -21.26 22.68 -19.84
N GLU A 55 -20.33 22.21 -20.67
CA GLU A 55 -20.24 20.79 -21.05
C GLU A 55 -18.80 20.36 -21.35
N MET A 56 -18.57 19.04 -21.29
CA MET A 56 -17.34 18.38 -21.74
C MET A 56 -17.73 17.18 -22.60
N PRO A 57 -17.13 17.00 -23.80
CA PRO A 57 -16.12 17.86 -24.43
C PRO A 57 -16.71 19.21 -24.88
N LEU A 58 -15.96 20.29 -24.68
CA LEU A 58 -16.42 21.63 -25.05
C LEU A 58 -16.22 21.88 -26.56
N VAL A 59 -17.33 22.09 -27.28
CA VAL A 59 -17.33 22.39 -28.72
C VAL A 59 -17.81 23.82 -28.98
N ILE A 60 -17.09 24.55 -29.83
CA ILE A 60 -17.40 25.94 -30.22
C ILE A 60 -17.64 26.04 -31.73
N SER A 61 -18.38 27.06 -32.15
CA SER A 61 -18.65 27.32 -33.56
C SER A 61 -17.38 27.64 -34.35
N ASP A 62 -17.38 27.30 -35.64
CA ASP A 62 -16.25 27.58 -36.54
C ASP A 62 -15.99 29.08 -36.75
N SER A 63 -16.93 29.94 -36.38
CA SER A 63 -16.72 31.40 -36.33
C SER A 63 -15.55 31.79 -35.42
N ALA A 64 -15.20 30.97 -34.44
CA ALA A 64 -14.02 31.19 -33.62
C ALA A 64 -12.71 31.15 -34.44
N GLU A 65 -12.67 30.41 -35.55
CA GLU A 65 -11.47 30.27 -36.38
C GLU A 65 -11.05 31.57 -37.09
N SER A 66 -12.00 32.48 -37.31
CA SER A 66 -11.76 33.77 -37.96
C SER A 66 -11.26 34.86 -37.00
N ILE A 67 -11.20 34.59 -35.69
CA ILE A 67 -10.77 35.54 -34.67
C ILE A 67 -9.28 35.88 -34.85
N GLU A 68 -8.98 37.17 -35.03
CA GLU A 68 -7.61 37.68 -35.19
C GLU A 68 -7.05 38.35 -33.93
N LYS A 69 -7.90 39.06 -33.18
CA LYS A 69 -7.47 39.88 -32.04
C LYS A 69 -7.48 39.06 -30.74
N THR A 70 -6.45 39.27 -29.93
CA THR A 70 -6.32 38.65 -28.59
C THR A 70 -7.43 39.12 -27.65
N SER A 71 -7.86 40.38 -27.76
CA SER A 71 -8.94 40.94 -26.94
C SER A 71 -10.28 40.25 -27.19
N THR A 72 -10.61 39.95 -28.44
CA THR A 72 -11.82 39.20 -28.79
C THR A 72 -11.70 37.73 -28.37
N ALA A 73 -10.53 37.12 -28.50
CA ALA A 73 -10.29 35.76 -27.99
C ALA A 73 -10.50 35.64 -26.47
N ILE A 74 -10.08 36.65 -25.70
CA ILE A 74 -10.33 36.70 -24.24
C ILE A 74 -11.82 36.83 -23.94
N LYS A 75 -12.56 37.65 -24.70
CA LYS A 75 -14.02 37.78 -24.53
C LYS A 75 -14.72 36.43 -24.74
N VAL A 76 -14.38 35.72 -25.81
CA VAL A 76 -14.92 34.39 -26.10
C VAL A 76 -14.61 33.40 -24.97
N LEU A 77 -13.38 33.36 -24.45
CA LEU A 77 -13.04 32.49 -23.31
C LEU A 77 -13.82 32.83 -22.03
N LYS A 78 -14.15 34.10 -21.82
CA LYS A 78 -14.96 34.54 -20.68
C LYS A 78 -16.41 34.10 -20.82
N GLU A 79 -16.99 34.29 -22.01
CA GLU A 79 -18.37 33.89 -22.31
C GLU A 79 -18.57 32.38 -22.17
N ILE A 80 -17.59 31.57 -22.58
CA ILE A 80 -17.66 30.11 -22.46
C ILE A 80 -17.28 29.61 -21.05
N GLY A 81 -16.82 30.50 -20.16
CA GLY A 81 -16.39 30.12 -18.81
C GLY A 81 -15.05 29.37 -18.75
N ALA A 82 -14.24 29.42 -19.82
CA ALA A 82 -12.92 28.79 -19.91
C ALA A 82 -11.76 29.71 -19.46
N TYR A 83 -12.01 31.01 -19.35
CA TYR A 83 -11.01 32.02 -18.98
C TYR A 83 -10.41 31.85 -17.57
N PRO A 84 -11.13 31.38 -16.53
CA PRO A 84 -10.55 31.16 -15.20
C PRO A 84 -9.34 30.22 -15.20
N ASP A 85 -9.29 29.26 -16.12
CA ASP A 85 -8.14 28.35 -16.28
C ASP A 85 -6.92 29.06 -16.91
N ALA A 86 -7.16 29.99 -17.83
CA ALA A 86 -6.12 30.83 -18.43
C ALA A 86 -5.58 31.87 -17.42
N GLU A 87 -6.46 32.48 -16.60
CA GLU A 87 -6.05 33.38 -15.51
C GLU A 87 -5.17 32.65 -14.49
N LYS A 88 -5.57 31.44 -14.07
CA LYS A 88 -4.72 30.59 -13.22
C LYS A 88 -3.34 30.36 -13.81
N ALA A 89 -3.24 30.20 -15.13
CA ALA A 89 -1.96 30.03 -15.81
C ALA A 89 -1.14 31.33 -15.83
N LYS A 90 -1.79 32.49 -16.04
CA LYS A 90 -1.18 33.82 -15.96
C LYS A 90 -0.58 34.07 -14.57
N ASP A 91 -1.36 33.86 -13.51
CA ASP A 91 -0.93 34.13 -12.12
C ASP A 91 0.15 33.15 -11.66
N SER A 92 0.22 31.96 -12.26
CA SER A 92 1.24 30.96 -11.94
C SER A 92 2.64 31.27 -12.50
N GLN A 93 2.80 32.35 -13.26
CA GLN A 93 4.08 32.68 -13.87
C GLN A 93 5.11 33.07 -12.81
N ALA A 94 6.06 32.17 -12.54
CA ALA A 94 7.08 32.35 -11.53
C ALA A 94 8.49 32.17 -12.09
N ILE A 95 9.48 32.74 -11.40
CA ILE A 95 10.90 32.57 -11.76
C ILE A 95 11.35 31.14 -11.38
N ARG A 96 11.90 30.41 -12.35
CA ARG A 96 12.45 29.06 -12.18
C ARG A 96 13.62 29.07 -11.18
N PRO A 97 13.60 28.21 -10.15
CA PRO A 97 14.74 28.05 -9.26
C PRO A 97 15.93 27.34 -9.95
N GLY A 98 17.14 27.59 -9.45
CA GLY A 98 18.38 26.92 -9.87
C GLY A 98 18.95 27.41 -11.22
N LYS A 99 19.87 26.60 -11.78
CA LYS A 99 20.68 26.95 -12.97
C LYS A 99 19.87 27.14 -14.26
N GLY A 100 18.60 26.74 -14.28
CA GLY A 100 17.71 26.94 -15.43
C GLY A 100 17.51 28.41 -15.79
N LYS A 101 17.55 29.29 -14.77
CA LYS A 101 17.43 30.74 -14.91
C LYS A 101 18.48 31.33 -15.86
N MET A 102 19.71 30.81 -15.81
CA MET A 102 20.84 31.24 -16.65
C MET A 102 20.83 30.65 -18.07
N ARG A 103 19.89 29.74 -18.39
CA ARG A 103 19.86 29.00 -19.67
C ARG A 103 18.57 29.26 -20.43
N ASN A 104 18.16 30.52 -20.58
CA ASN A 104 16.95 30.96 -21.31
C ASN A 104 15.63 30.30 -20.86
N ARG A 105 15.56 29.85 -19.60
CA ARG A 105 14.39 29.19 -19.01
C ARG A 105 14.03 29.86 -17.68
N ARG A 106 13.97 31.19 -17.69
CA ARG A 106 13.75 32.02 -16.50
C ARG A 106 12.35 31.85 -15.92
N TYR A 107 11.31 31.73 -16.74
CA TYR A 107 9.93 31.62 -16.28
C TYR A 107 9.37 30.21 -16.46
N ILE A 108 8.45 29.84 -15.56
CA ILE A 108 7.60 28.65 -15.66
C ILE A 108 6.16 29.13 -15.53
N SER A 109 5.28 28.60 -16.35
CA SER A 109 3.83 28.79 -16.24
C SER A 109 3.12 27.45 -16.31
N ARG A 110 1.93 27.37 -15.70
CA ARG A 110 1.04 26.22 -15.83
C ARG A 110 0.45 26.13 -17.24
N LYS A 111 -0.03 24.94 -17.60
CA LYS A 111 -0.72 24.69 -18.87
C LYS A 111 -2.21 24.89 -18.65
N GLY A 112 -2.78 25.85 -19.37
CA GLY A 112 -4.21 26.11 -19.42
C GLY A 112 -4.88 25.36 -20.58
N PRO A 113 -5.97 25.90 -21.14
CA PRO A 113 -6.75 25.21 -22.15
C PRO A 113 -5.95 24.99 -23.45
N LEU A 114 -6.23 23.89 -24.13
CA LEU A 114 -5.74 23.60 -25.47
C LEU A 114 -6.87 23.84 -26.47
N ILE A 115 -6.67 24.72 -27.43
CA ILE A 115 -7.66 24.98 -28.48
C ILE A 115 -7.30 24.18 -29.72
N VAL A 116 -8.23 23.37 -30.19
CA VAL A 116 -8.08 22.53 -31.36
C VAL A 116 -8.98 23.03 -32.49
N TYR A 117 -8.35 23.31 -33.63
CA TYR A 117 -9.02 23.85 -34.81
C TYR A 117 -8.89 22.92 -36.03
N GLY A 118 -9.83 23.04 -36.96
CA GLY A 118 -9.97 22.15 -38.11
C GLY A 118 -9.33 22.69 -39.39
N THR A 119 -9.35 24.00 -39.62
CA THR A 119 -8.92 24.60 -40.89
C THR A 119 -7.42 24.92 -40.91
N GLU A 120 -6.74 24.65 -42.02
CA GLU A 120 -5.37 25.10 -42.20
C GLU A 120 -5.30 26.63 -42.36
N GLY A 121 -4.28 27.27 -41.77
CA GLY A 121 -4.14 28.73 -41.85
C GLY A 121 -5.14 29.53 -41.00
N ALA A 122 -5.90 28.90 -40.11
CA ALA A 122 -6.87 29.57 -39.24
C ALA A 122 -6.26 30.77 -38.49
N LYS A 123 -6.95 31.91 -38.55
CA LYS A 123 -6.50 33.18 -37.97
C LYS A 123 -6.47 33.13 -36.43
N LEU A 124 -7.32 32.27 -35.85
CA LEU A 124 -7.35 31.91 -34.43
C LEU A 124 -5.95 31.66 -33.85
N VAL A 125 -5.04 31.04 -34.61
CA VAL A 125 -3.68 30.77 -34.15
C VAL A 125 -2.98 32.04 -33.66
N LYS A 126 -3.17 33.17 -34.36
CA LYS A 126 -2.56 34.45 -33.98
C LYS A 126 -3.21 35.03 -32.72
N ALA A 127 -4.54 34.93 -32.62
CA ALA A 127 -5.31 35.46 -31.51
C ALA A 127 -5.03 34.75 -30.18
N PHE A 128 -4.87 33.43 -30.18
CA PHE A 128 -4.76 32.64 -28.95
C PHE A 128 -3.32 32.32 -28.52
N ARG A 129 -2.33 32.39 -29.43
CA ARG A 129 -0.92 32.02 -29.12
C ARG A 129 -0.29 32.84 -27.98
N ASN A 130 -0.70 34.10 -27.82
CA ASN A 130 -0.11 35.01 -26.83
C ASN A 130 -0.84 35.00 -25.48
N ILE A 131 -1.92 34.24 -25.33
CA ILE A 131 -2.64 34.16 -24.06
C ILE A 131 -1.86 33.22 -23.12
N PRO A 132 -1.53 33.64 -21.88
CA PRO A 132 -0.75 32.82 -20.96
C PRO A 132 -1.37 31.44 -20.72
N GLY A 133 -0.56 30.39 -20.88
CA GLY A 133 -0.96 29.01 -20.63
C GLY A 133 -1.82 28.36 -21.71
N VAL A 134 -2.41 29.13 -22.62
CA VAL A 134 -3.21 28.62 -23.73
C VAL A 134 -2.29 28.09 -24.82
N GLU A 135 -2.64 26.94 -25.37
CA GLU A 135 -1.96 26.39 -26.55
C GLU A 135 -2.95 26.15 -27.67
N VAL A 136 -2.46 26.17 -28.91
CA VAL A 136 -3.26 25.85 -30.09
C VAL A 136 -2.69 24.61 -30.80
N ALA A 137 -3.55 23.79 -31.36
CA ALA A 137 -3.19 22.65 -32.19
C ALA A 137 -4.19 22.48 -33.34
N ASN A 138 -3.71 22.05 -34.51
CA ASN A 138 -4.61 21.62 -35.58
C ASN A 138 -4.92 20.14 -35.40
N VAL A 139 -6.14 19.75 -35.71
CA VAL A 139 -6.68 18.42 -35.49
C VAL A 139 -5.92 17.30 -36.23
N GLU A 140 -5.37 17.60 -37.41
CA GLU A 140 -4.63 16.63 -38.22
C GLU A 140 -3.22 16.35 -37.66
N ARG A 141 -2.67 17.30 -36.90
CA ARG A 141 -1.33 17.26 -36.30
C ARG A 141 -1.38 17.34 -34.77
N LEU A 142 -2.30 16.59 -34.17
CA LEU A 142 -2.39 16.46 -32.72
C LEU A 142 -1.13 15.82 -32.13
N ASN A 143 -0.56 16.51 -31.14
CA ASN A 143 0.65 16.07 -30.44
C ASN A 143 0.29 15.58 -29.04
N LEU A 144 0.69 14.36 -28.71
CA LEU A 144 0.51 13.77 -27.38
C LEU A 144 1.10 14.66 -26.28
N LEU A 145 2.22 15.33 -26.52
CA LEU A 145 2.86 16.19 -25.52
C LEU A 145 2.04 17.44 -25.18
N LYS A 146 1.18 17.88 -26.11
CA LYS A 146 0.22 18.96 -25.86
C LYS A 146 -1.05 18.43 -25.17
N LEU A 147 -1.54 17.25 -25.57
CA LEU A 147 -2.73 16.65 -24.97
C LEU A 147 -2.49 16.14 -23.54
N ALA A 148 -1.32 15.57 -23.26
CA ALA A 148 -0.92 15.05 -21.96
C ALA A 148 0.45 15.61 -21.51
N PRO A 149 0.53 16.91 -21.17
CA PRO A 149 1.77 17.53 -20.69
C PRO A 149 2.25 16.84 -19.41
N GLY A 150 3.53 16.44 -19.38
CA GLY A 150 4.11 15.71 -18.24
C GLY A 150 3.64 14.26 -18.12
N GLY A 151 2.94 13.71 -19.12
CA GLY A 151 2.38 12.36 -19.09
C GLY A 151 1.06 12.25 -18.33
N HIS A 152 0.50 13.37 -17.84
CA HIS A 152 -0.78 13.40 -17.14
C HIS A 152 -1.93 13.63 -18.13
N LEU A 153 -2.87 12.68 -18.19
CA LEU A 153 -4.07 12.71 -19.02
C LEU A 153 -5.13 13.70 -18.50
N GLY A 154 -6.13 14.03 -19.33
CA GLY A 154 -7.24 14.91 -18.95
C GLY A 154 -6.88 16.40 -19.02
N ARG A 155 -6.22 16.86 -20.10
CA ARG A 155 -6.08 18.31 -20.32
C ARG A 155 -7.43 18.89 -20.75
N PHE A 156 -7.74 20.10 -20.31
CA PHE A 156 -8.91 20.82 -20.82
C PHE A 156 -8.69 21.21 -22.29
N VAL A 157 -9.52 20.68 -23.18
CA VAL A 157 -9.45 20.91 -24.63
C VAL A 157 -10.75 21.56 -25.11
N ILE A 158 -10.62 22.60 -25.91
CA ILE A 158 -11.72 23.32 -26.58
C ILE A 158 -11.64 22.98 -28.07
N TRP A 159 -12.72 22.45 -28.64
CA TRP A 159 -12.76 22.00 -30.03
C TRP A 159 -13.59 22.95 -30.88
N THR A 160 -13.13 23.29 -32.09
CA THR A 160 -14.04 23.85 -33.10
C THR A 160 -14.91 22.73 -33.67
N LYS A 161 -16.12 23.07 -34.13
CA LYS A 161 -17.05 22.12 -34.74
C LYS A 161 -16.39 21.34 -35.89
N SER A 162 -15.74 22.03 -36.81
CA SER A 162 -15.00 21.39 -37.91
C SER A 162 -13.85 20.51 -37.43
N ALA A 163 -13.23 20.81 -36.29
CA ALA A 163 -12.21 19.94 -35.71
C ALA A 163 -12.82 18.63 -35.19
N ILE A 164 -13.94 18.68 -34.46
CA ILE A 164 -14.55 17.48 -33.90
C ILE A 164 -15.05 16.54 -35.01
N GLU A 165 -15.69 17.09 -36.04
CA GLU A 165 -16.18 16.31 -37.19
C GLU A 165 -15.03 15.61 -37.95
N LYS A 166 -13.87 16.26 -38.05
CA LYS A 166 -12.69 15.67 -38.70
C LYS A 166 -12.08 14.51 -37.91
N LEU A 167 -12.30 14.38 -36.61
CA LEU A 167 -11.71 13.29 -35.81
C LEU A 167 -12.13 11.91 -36.32
N ASP A 168 -13.40 11.76 -36.74
CA ASP A 168 -13.93 10.50 -37.25
C ASP A 168 -13.21 10.04 -38.51
N SER A 169 -12.96 10.94 -39.48
CA SER A 169 -12.14 10.61 -40.66
C SER A 169 -10.68 10.24 -40.28
N ILE A 170 -10.12 10.88 -39.25
CA ILE A 170 -8.72 10.72 -38.85
C ILE A 170 -8.47 9.43 -38.07
N TYR A 171 -9.39 8.99 -37.23
CA TYR A 171 -9.20 7.85 -36.34
C TYR A 171 -10.16 6.69 -36.62
N GLY A 172 -11.24 6.91 -37.36
CA GLY A 172 -12.32 5.95 -37.56
C GLY A 172 -13.25 5.86 -36.34
N SER A 173 -14.18 4.90 -36.39
CA SER A 173 -15.02 4.52 -35.27
C SER A 173 -14.65 3.10 -34.79
N PHE A 174 -15.40 2.55 -33.83
CA PHE A 174 -15.21 1.16 -33.43
C PHE A 174 -15.65 0.15 -34.51
N GLU A 175 -16.48 0.60 -35.45
CA GLU A 175 -17.00 -0.21 -36.56
C GLU A 175 -16.27 0.07 -37.87
N LYS A 176 -15.91 1.33 -38.12
CA LYS A 176 -15.29 1.78 -39.37
C LYS A 176 -13.80 2.05 -39.17
N CYS A 177 -12.98 1.53 -40.07
CA CYS A 177 -11.54 1.81 -40.10
C CYS A 177 -11.27 3.30 -40.41
N SER A 178 -10.09 3.80 -40.03
CA SER A 178 -9.68 5.17 -40.36
C SER A 178 -9.46 5.36 -41.86
N GLU A 179 -9.95 6.49 -42.38
CA GLU A 179 -9.72 6.91 -43.77
C GLU A 179 -8.31 7.48 -43.96
N LYS A 180 -7.88 8.40 -43.09
CA LYS A 180 -6.58 9.07 -43.23
C LYS A 180 -5.40 8.22 -42.75
N LYS A 181 -5.60 7.38 -41.73
CA LYS A 181 -4.52 6.56 -41.16
C LYS A 181 -4.64 5.13 -41.70
N LYS A 182 -3.88 4.86 -42.77
CA LYS A 182 -3.82 3.54 -43.41
C LYS A 182 -3.67 2.40 -42.39
N GLY A 183 -4.61 1.47 -42.42
CA GLY A 183 -4.65 0.26 -41.58
C GLY A 183 -4.80 0.52 -40.08
N TYR A 184 -5.24 1.72 -39.68
CA TYR A 184 -5.48 2.03 -38.27
C TYR A 184 -6.94 1.75 -37.88
N VAL A 185 -7.09 1.09 -36.75
CA VAL A 185 -8.37 0.82 -36.09
C VAL A 185 -8.24 1.29 -34.64
N LEU A 186 -9.35 1.80 -34.08
CA LEU A 186 -9.40 2.16 -32.67
C LEU A 186 -9.09 0.95 -31.77
N PRO A 187 -8.36 1.16 -30.67
CA PRO A 187 -8.07 0.07 -29.75
C PRO A 187 -9.33 -0.42 -29.05
N ARG A 188 -9.54 -1.75 -29.06
CA ARG A 188 -10.63 -2.38 -28.31
C ARG A 188 -10.24 -2.52 -26.84
N SER A 189 -11.14 -2.11 -25.94
CA SER A 189 -10.98 -2.33 -24.51
C SER A 189 -11.07 -3.82 -24.17
N LYS A 190 -10.39 -4.24 -23.10
CA LYS A 190 -10.49 -5.62 -22.60
C LYS A 190 -11.87 -5.92 -22.00
N MET A 191 -12.51 -4.90 -21.45
CA MET A 191 -13.85 -4.97 -20.87
C MET A 191 -14.79 -4.09 -21.70
N VAL A 192 -15.99 -4.59 -21.96
CA VAL A 192 -17.05 -3.80 -22.61
C VAL A 192 -17.58 -2.74 -21.65
N ASN A 193 -17.83 -3.11 -20.40
CA ASN A 193 -18.21 -2.19 -19.32
C ASN A 193 -17.13 -2.18 -18.23
N ALA A 194 -16.69 -0.98 -17.83
CA ALA A 194 -15.68 -0.78 -16.79
C ALA A 194 -16.27 -0.67 -15.37
N ASP A 195 -17.59 -0.56 -15.24
CA ASP A 195 -18.29 -0.48 -13.95
C ASP A 195 -18.37 -1.84 -13.28
N LEU A 196 -17.28 -2.20 -12.59
CA LEU A 196 -17.19 -3.46 -11.83
C LEU A 196 -18.22 -3.53 -10.71
N ALA A 197 -18.56 -2.41 -10.08
CA ALA A 197 -19.52 -2.40 -8.98
C ALA A 197 -20.90 -2.84 -9.48
N ARG A 198 -21.32 -2.33 -10.64
CA ARG A 198 -22.57 -2.77 -11.28
C ARG A 198 -22.56 -4.25 -11.65
N ILE A 199 -21.45 -4.74 -12.23
CA ILE A 199 -21.33 -6.16 -12.61
C ILE A 199 -21.35 -7.05 -11.36
N ILE A 200 -20.60 -6.69 -10.32
CA ILE A 200 -20.53 -7.46 -9.08
C ILE A 200 -21.89 -7.49 -8.38
N ASN A 201 -22.60 -6.37 -8.37
CA ASN A 201 -23.89 -6.23 -7.69
C ASN A 201 -25.09 -6.66 -8.55
N SER A 202 -24.86 -7.23 -9.74
CA SER A 202 -25.95 -7.74 -10.57
C SER A 202 -26.54 -9.02 -9.97
N ASP A 203 -27.82 -9.27 -10.21
CA ASP A 203 -28.55 -10.39 -9.61
C ASP A 203 -27.95 -11.74 -10.05
N GLU A 204 -27.45 -11.83 -11.28
CA GLU A 204 -26.81 -13.03 -11.83
C GLU A 204 -25.53 -13.39 -11.08
N VAL A 205 -24.75 -12.39 -10.65
CA VAL A 205 -23.54 -12.62 -9.85
C VAL A 205 -23.92 -12.87 -8.40
N GLN A 206 -24.75 -12.02 -7.81
CA GLN A 206 -25.10 -12.10 -6.39
C GLN A 206 -25.89 -13.36 -6.02
N SER A 207 -26.70 -13.90 -6.93
CA SER A 207 -27.43 -15.17 -6.70
C SER A 207 -26.51 -16.40 -6.57
N VAL A 208 -25.32 -16.36 -7.18
CA VAL A 208 -24.33 -17.46 -7.15
C VAL A 208 -23.26 -17.24 -6.07
N VAL A 209 -23.00 -15.99 -5.70
CA VAL A 209 -21.96 -15.64 -4.71
C VAL A 209 -22.31 -16.21 -3.34
N LYS A 210 -21.34 -16.92 -2.74
CA LYS A 210 -21.47 -17.43 -1.37
C LYS A 210 -21.52 -16.29 -0.36
N PRO A 211 -22.29 -16.43 0.74
CA PRO A 211 -22.34 -15.40 1.77
C PRO A 211 -20.95 -15.17 2.37
N ILE A 212 -20.68 -13.91 2.73
CA ILE A 212 -19.41 -13.50 3.33
C ILE A 212 -19.20 -14.23 4.66
N LYS A 213 -18.02 -14.86 4.82
CA LYS A 213 -17.58 -15.45 6.10
C LYS A 213 -17.20 -14.31 7.07
N LYS A 214 -18.08 -13.99 8.01
CA LYS A 214 -17.88 -12.90 8.98
C LYS A 214 -16.89 -13.23 10.09
N GLU A 215 -16.74 -14.51 10.41
CA GLU A 215 -15.89 -14.95 11.52
C GLU A 215 -14.43 -15.05 11.10
N ILE A 216 -13.61 -14.10 11.57
CA ILE A 216 -12.16 -14.16 11.44
C ILE A 216 -11.59 -14.55 12.81
N LYS A 217 -11.19 -15.82 12.97
CA LYS A 217 -10.50 -16.30 14.18
C LYS A 217 -9.06 -15.77 14.17
N ARG A 218 -8.82 -14.67 14.88
CA ARG A 218 -7.47 -14.14 15.09
C ARG A 218 -6.76 -14.94 16.18
N ALA A 219 -5.46 -15.14 16.01
CA ALA A 219 -4.64 -15.75 17.05
C ALA A 219 -4.55 -14.81 18.26
N SER A 220 -5.30 -15.13 19.32
CA SER A 220 -5.11 -14.50 20.62
C SER A 220 -3.86 -15.05 21.29
N LEU A 221 -3.25 -14.26 22.19
CA LEU A 221 -2.16 -14.74 23.04
C LEU A 221 -2.55 -16.06 23.72
N LYS A 222 -1.75 -17.12 23.49
CA LYS A 222 -1.94 -18.42 24.15
C LYS A 222 -1.60 -18.26 25.64
N LYS A 223 -2.62 -18.20 26.48
CA LYS A 223 -2.47 -18.18 27.94
C LYS A 223 -2.08 -19.58 28.42
N ASN A 224 -1.08 -19.68 29.29
CA ASN A 224 -0.64 -20.95 29.87
C ASN A 224 -1.72 -21.51 30.81
N PRO A 225 -2.29 -22.71 30.54
CA PRO A 225 -3.33 -23.30 31.39
C PRO A 225 -2.86 -23.62 32.82
N LEU A 226 -1.61 -24.02 33.01
CA LEU A 226 -1.09 -24.37 34.35
C LEU A 226 -1.00 -23.15 35.27
N LYS A 227 -0.79 -21.96 34.69
CA LYS A 227 -0.73 -20.69 35.43
C LYS A 227 -2.07 -19.96 35.47
N ASN A 228 -2.96 -20.19 34.49
CA ASN A 228 -4.25 -19.50 34.40
C ASN A 228 -5.42 -20.47 34.63
N LEU A 229 -6.06 -20.34 35.80
CA LEU A 229 -7.15 -21.21 36.22
C LEU A 229 -8.32 -21.24 35.21
N ASN A 230 -8.75 -20.10 34.67
CA ASN A 230 -9.89 -20.07 33.73
C ASN A 230 -9.60 -20.84 32.45
N VAL A 231 -8.34 -20.81 31.99
CA VAL A 231 -7.92 -21.58 30.82
C VAL A 231 -7.81 -23.06 31.16
N MET A 232 -7.30 -23.41 32.34
CA MET A 232 -7.30 -24.80 32.83
C MET A 232 -8.71 -25.35 32.92
N LEU A 233 -9.65 -24.60 33.49
CA LEU A 233 -11.04 -25.02 33.66
C LEU A 233 -11.76 -25.18 32.31
N LYS A 234 -11.43 -24.33 31.33
CA LYS A 234 -11.93 -24.48 29.96
C LYS A 234 -11.42 -25.76 29.29
N LEU A 235 -10.19 -26.19 29.60
CA LEU A 235 -9.61 -27.43 29.06
C LEU A 235 -10.02 -28.67 29.83
N ASN A 236 -10.08 -28.57 31.15
CA ASN A 236 -10.41 -29.65 32.07
C ASN A 236 -11.30 -29.14 33.23
N PRO A 237 -12.61 -29.34 33.14
CA PRO A 237 -13.56 -28.98 34.21
C PRO A 237 -13.28 -29.68 35.55
N TYR A 238 -12.76 -30.91 35.53
CA TYR A 238 -12.42 -31.70 36.73
C TYR A 238 -11.21 -31.13 37.50
N ALA A 239 -10.42 -30.24 36.89
CA ALA A 239 -9.33 -29.57 37.61
C ALA A 239 -9.83 -28.78 38.83
N LYS A 240 -11.09 -28.28 38.79
CA LYS A 240 -11.72 -27.60 39.93
C LYS A 240 -11.93 -28.54 41.12
N THR A 241 -12.50 -29.71 40.86
CA THR A 241 -12.82 -30.70 41.90
C THR A 241 -11.55 -31.31 42.44
N ALA A 242 -10.61 -31.69 41.58
CA ALA A 242 -9.30 -32.21 42.00
C ALA A 242 -8.54 -31.22 42.89
N ARG A 243 -8.52 -29.93 42.54
CA ARG A 243 -7.87 -28.89 43.36
C ARG A 243 -8.59 -28.69 44.70
N ARG A 244 -9.92 -28.75 44.71
CA ARG A 244 -10.71 -28.68 45.96
C ARG A 244 -10.42 -29.88 46.86
N MET A 245 -10.40 -31.09 46.31
CA MET A 245 -10.08 -32.31 47.04
C MET A 245 -8.65 -32.28 47.59
N ALA A 246 -7.69 -31.78 46.82
CA ALA A 246 -6.31 -31.60 47.27
C ALA A 246 -6.21 -30.63 48.45
N LEU A 247 -6.90 -29.50 48.41
CA LEU A 247 -6.92 -28.53 49.52
C LEU A 247 -7.55 -29.10 50.79
N LEU A 248 -8.66 -29.85 50.66
CA LEU A 248 -9.30 -30.52 51.79
C LEU A 248 -8.37 -31.58 52.40
N ALA A 249 -7.76 -32.42 51.56
CA ALA A 249 -6.81 -33.44 52.00
C ALA A 249 -5.54 -32.83 52.63
N GLU A 250 -5.06 -31.68 52.15
CA GLU A 250 -3.93 -30.98 52.74
C GLU A 250 -4.29 -30.42 54.13
N ALA A 251 -5.46 -29.82 54.29
CA ALA A 251 -5.94 -29.36 55.59
C ALA A 251 -6.05 -30.52 56.61
N GLU A 252 -6.54 -31.68 56.19
CA GLU A 252 -6.57 -32.90 57.00
C GLU A 252 -5.17 -33.43 57.33
N ARG A 253 -4.23 -33.40 56.37
CA ARG A 253 -2.82 -33.78 56.59
C ARG A 253 -2.13 -32.87 57.58
N VAL A 254 -2.36 -31.56 57.53
CA VAL A 254 -1.76 -30.61 58.49
C VAL A 254 -2.27 -30.88 59.91
N LYS A 255 -3.59 -31.08 60.07
CA LYS A 255 -4.20 -31.47 61.35
C LYS A 255 -3.61 -32.78 61.89
N SER A 256 -3.65 -33.84 61.09
CA SER A 256 -3.14 -35.15 61.49
C SER A 256 -1.63 -35.17 61.73
N LYS A 257 -0.84 -34.36 61.00
CA LYS A 257 0.61 -34.21 61.26
C LYS A 257 0.85 -33.51 62.60
N LYS A 258 0.09 -32.47 62.93
CA LYS A 258 0.16 -31.79 64.23
C LYS A 258 -0.16 -32.76 65.36
N GLU A 259 -1.24 -33.53 65.23
CA GLU A 259 -1.63 -34.56 66.20
C GLU A 259 -0.57 -35.67 66.35
N LYS A 260 0.00 -36.16 65.24
CA LYS A 260 1.11 -37.14 65.28
C LYS A 260 2.36 -36.56 65.95
N LEU A 261 2.66 -35.30 65.70
CA LEU A 261 3.81 -34.61 66.28
C LEU A 261 3.60 -34.37 67.77
N ASP A 262 2.40 -34.02 68.21
CA ASP A 262 2.04 -33.91 69.62
C ASP A 262 2.09 -35.27 70.34
N LYS A 263 1.68 -36.36 69.69
CA LYS A 263 1.88 -37.74 70.20
C LYS A 263 3.35 -38.12 70.31
N LYS A 264 4.20 -37.77 69.34
CA LYS A 264 5.66 -38.00 69.38
C LYS A 264 6.39 -37.10 70.40
N ARG A 265 5.80 -35.95 70.76
CA ARG A 265 6.30 -35.06 71.82
C ARG A 265 5.92 -35.52 73.23
N LYS A 266 5.12 -36.59 73.39
CA LYS A 266 5.06 -37.28 74.68
C LYS A 266 6.46 -37.79 75.00
N PRO A 267 7.01 -37.53 76.20
CA PRO A 267 8.38 -37.90 76.52
C PRO A 267 8.53 -39.42 76.40
N VAL A 268 9.40 -39.84 75.49
CA VAL A 268 9.91 -41.22 75.43
C VAL A 268 10.51 -41.54 76.80
N SER A 269 10.26 -42.73 77.34
CA SER A 269 10.75 -43.08 78.67
C SER A 269 12.28 -42.91 78.72
N LYS A 270 12.83 -42.48 79.87
CA LYS A 270 14.30 -42.29 80.02
C LYS A 270 15.07 -43.56 79.64
N GLU A 271 14.46 -44.72 79.85
CA GLU A 271 15.00 -46.05 79.56
C GLU A 271 15.11 -46.32 78.06
N GLU A 272 14.07 -46.01 77.28
CA GLU A 272 14.09 -46.18 75.82
C GLU A 272 15.10 -45.23 75.14
N LEU A 273 15.21 -43.99 75.64
CA LEU A 273 16.24 -43.03 75.19
C LEU A 273 17.66 -43.47 75.57
N ALA A 274 17.83 -44.06 76.75
CA ALA A 274 19.11 -44.62 77.19
C ALA A 274 19.50 -45.83 76.35
N ALA A 275 18.56 -46.74 76.06
CA ALA A 275 18.78 -47.91 75.19
C ALA A 275 19.16 -47.50 73.76
N ALA A 276 18.48 -46.51 73.17
CA ALA A 276 18.80 -46.03 71.83
C ALA A 276 20.18 -45.33 71.78
N LYS A 277 20.52 -44.53 72.81
CA LYS A 277 21.85 -43.92 72.94
C LYS A 277 22.94 -44.95 73.24
N ALA A 278 22.64 -46.00 73.99
CA ALA A 278 23.57 -47.08 74.30
C ALA A 278 23.88 -47.91 73.05
N ALA A 279 22.86 -48.27 72.26
CA ALA A 279 23.03 -48.94 70.97
C ALA A 279 23.88 -48.09 70.00
N GLY A 280 23.61 -46.78 69.91
CA GLY A 280 24.42 -45.86 69.11
C GLY A 280 25.87 -45.74 69.61
N LYS A 281 26.09 -45.62 70.92
CA LYS A 281 27.43 -45.57 71.52
C LYS A 281 28.20 -46.88 71.38
N ALA A 282 27.53 -48.03 71.46
CA ALA A 282 28.14 -49.34 71.27
C ALA A 282 28.67 -49.48 69.84
N TRP A 283 27.86 -49.10 68.85
CA TRP A 283 28.28 -49.09 67.45
C TRP A 283 29.45 -48.12 67.18
N TYR A 284 29.41 -46.91 67.76
CA TYR A 284 30.53 -45.98 67.61
C TYR A 284 31.81 -46.47 68.30
N LYS A 285 31.71 -47.17 69.45
CA LYS A 285 32.87 -47.74 70.14
C LYS A 285 33.56 -48.84 69.34
N THR A 286 32.82 -49.63 68.57
CA THR A 286 33.40 -50.64 67.65
C THR A 286 34.19 -50.04 66.48
N MET A 287 34.17 -48.71 66.28
CA MET A 287 34.85 -48.01 65.17
C MET A 287 36.02 -47.10 65.61
N ILE A 288 36.43 -47.10 66.89
CA ILE A 288 37.36 -46.07 67.42
C ILE A 288 38.85 -46.52 67.51
N SER A 289 39.24 -47.78 67.27
CA SER A 289 40.68 -48.13 67.17
C SER A 289 40.96 -49.48 66.48
N ASP A 290 41.72 -49.47 65.38
CA ASP A 290 42.29 -50.66 64.70
C ASP A 290 43.60 -51.12 65.38
N SER A 291 43.59 -51.35 66.70
CA SER A 291 44.72 -51.96 67.41
C SER A 291 44.24 -52.88 68.54
N ASP A 292 44.72 -54.12 68.50
CA ASP A 292 44.66 -55.29 69.41
C ASP A 292 43.35 -55.68 70.12
N TYR A 293 42.36 -54.78 70.26
CA TYR A 293 41.04 -55.10 70.84
C TYR A 293 39.93 -55.34 69.80
N THR A 294 40.16 -55.03 68.52
CA THR A 294 39.24 -55.36 67.41
C THR A 294 39.31 -56.83 66.99
N GLU A 295 40.37 -57.54 67.36
CA GLU A 295 40.57 -58.92 66.95
C GLU A 295 39.57 -59.88 67.62
N PHE A 296 39.08 -59.59 68.85
CA PHE A 296 38.15 -60.49 69.56
C PHE A 296 36.70 -60.47 69.02
N ASP A 297 36.14 -59.30 68.69
CA ASP A 297 34.80 -59.18 68.10
C ASP A 297 34.78 -59.64 66.62
N ASN A 298 35.90 -59.44 65.90
CA ASN A 298 36.06 -59.96 64.55
C ASN A 298 36.20 -61.49 64.55
N PHE A 299 36.93 -62.07 65.52
CA PHE A 299 37.07 -63.53 65.62
C PHE A 299 35.74 -64.25 65.92
N THR A 300 34.93 -63.73 66.84
CA THR A 300 33.61 -64.31 67.16
C THR A 300 32.65 -64.24 65.99
N LYS A 301 32.65 -63.13 65.24
CA LYS A 301 31.83 -63.00 64.03
C LYS A 301 32.34 -63.88 62.88
N TRP A 302 33.66 -64.03 62.71
CA TRP A 302 34.22 -64.89 61.65
C TRP A 302 34.00 -66.38 61.92
N LEU A 303 34.21 -66.85 63.14
CA LEU A 303 33.96 -68.26 63.51
C LEU A 303 32.47 -68.65 63.43
N GLY A 304 31.56 -67.72 63.69
CA GLY A 304 30.11 -67.97 63.60
C GLY A 304 29.53 -67.89 62.17
N VAL A 305 30.31 -67.44 61.19
CA VAL A 305 29.87 -67.29 59.78
C VAL A 305 30.46 -68.39 58.87
N SER A 306 31.47 -69.15 59.33
CA SER A 306 32.14 -70.21 58.56
C SER A 306 31.66 -71.64 58.86
N GLN A 307 30.39 -71.81 59.25
CA GLN A 307 29.66 -73.09 59.17
C GLN A 307 28.49 -72.98 58.21
#